data_AF-A0A351JXH4-F1
#
_entry.id   AF-A0A351JXH4-F1
#
_cell.length_a   1.000
_cell.length_b   1.000
_cell.length_c   1.000
_cell.angle_alpha   90.00
_cell.angle_beta   90.00
_cell.angle_gamma   90.00
#
_symmetry.space_group_name_H-M   'P 1'
#
loop_
_entity.id
_entity.type
_entity.pdbx_description
1 polymer ?
#
loop_
_entity_poly.entity_id
_entity_poly.type
_entity_poly.pdbx_seq_one_letter_code
_entity_poly.pdbx_strand_id
1 'polypeptide(L)'
;MFARGMANNRVQCQLCFLSCVIPEGQRGLCRVRENRDGRLYSLVYGLLAATMLAPIEKDGMQHALPGTNVLAIATAGCNFRCRQCHNWHITQRGPEDVRARAFTPQEVVDFALRARARTITGTINEPTVFFEFLYDVAVLAREQGLRMQVHTNGAIAEAPLRALLRRMDQAVVDLKGFCPAVYREYFGGCLDSVLRTLTIIREEGAWLEITNLIIPTVNDCMDQIRAMSEWIREHLGPDVPLHFTRFHPEYRLTHLPATPIATLEEAHAVAREAGISFVTIGNVPGHRYNSTFCPGTGERLIHRVHFTVVYNKVVDGRSPFSGQPVPGIWD
;
A
#
# COMPACT_ATOMS: atom_id res chain seq x y z
N MET A 1 -10.74 -9.72 17.09
CA MET A 1 -9.83 -8.86 17.88
C MET A 1 -10.32 -7.41 17.98
N PHE A 2 -10.83 -6.80 16.89
CA PHE A 2 -11.27 -5.39 16.88
C PHE A 2 -12.76 -5.25 16.58
N ALA A 3 -13.59 -5.62 17.55
CA ALA A 3 -15.04 -5.52 17.44
C ALA A 3 -15.67 -5.32 18.82
N ARG A 4 -16.78 -4.58 18.86
CA ARG A 4 -17.55 -4.31 20.07
C ARG A 4 -18.96 -4.88 19.93
N GLY A 5 -19.33 -5.79 20.82
CA GLY A 5 -20.72 -6.27 20.91
C GLY A 5 -21.67 -5.14 21.28
N MET A 6 -22.89 -5.19 20.76
CA MET A 6 -23.95 -4.20 20.96
C MET A 6 -25.29 -4.89 21.23
N ALA A 7 -26.29 -4.11 21.67
CA ALA A 7 -27.64 -4.61 21.89
C ALA A 7 -28.26 -5.25 20.63
N ASN A 8 -29.10 -6.27 20.83
CA ASN A 8 -29.78 -7.06 19.80
C ASN A 8 -28.82 -7.82 18.88
N ASN A 9 -27.80 -8.47 19.46
CA ASN A 9 -26.76 -9.23 18.74
C ASN A 9 -26.06 -8.44 17.62
N ARG A 10 -26.04 -7.11 17.70
CA ARG A 10 -25.30 -6.28 16.75
C ARG A 10 -23.82 -6.24 17.12
N VAL A 11 -22.96 -6.03 16.13
CA VAL A 11 -21.53 -5.85 16.36
C VAL A 11 -21.02 -4.62 15.63
N GLN A 12 -20.30 -3.76 16.33
CA GLN A 12 -19.53 -2.69 15.69
C GLN A 12 -18.13 -3.21 15.35
N CYS A 13 -17.82 -3.29 14.05
CA CYS A 13 -16.47 -3.55 13.57
C CYS A 13 -15.60 -2.31 13.81
N GLN A 14 -14.39 -2.50 14.36
CA GLN A 14 -13.45 -1.41 14.68
C GLN A 14 -12.15 -1.52 13.88
N LEU A 15 -12.14 -2.29 12.78
CA LEU A 15 -10.94 -2.51 11.97
C LEU A 15 -10.55 -1.31 11.10
N CYS A 16 -11.52 -0.60 10.54
CA CYS A 16 -11.27 0.47 9.57
C CYS A 16 -12.20 1.67 9.79
N PHE A 17 -11.91 2.76 9.09
CA PHE A 17 -12.64 4.03 9.17
C PHE A 17 -14.17 3.92 9.09
N LEU A 18 -14.69 2.91 8.36
CA LEU A 18 -16.13 2.72 8.17
C LEU A 18 -16.91 2.41 9.45
N SER A 19 -16.24 1.85 10.47
CA SER A 19 -16.82 1.56 11.78
C SER A 19 -18.20 0.87 11.73
N CYS A 20 -18.38 -0.07 10.79
CA CYS A 20 -19.69 -0.64 10.46
C CYS A 20 -20.39 -1.23 11.70
N VAL A 21 -21.66 -0.91 11.88
CA VAL A 21 -22.56 -1.61 12.81
C VAL A 21 -23.31 -2.68 12.03
N ILE A 22 -23.03 -3.94 12.34
CA ILE A 22 -23.44 -5.10 11.55
C ILE A 22 -24.53 -5.87 12.31
N PRO A 23 -25.76 -5.97 11.77
CA PRO A 23 -26.82 -6.82 12.33
C PRO A 23 -26.47 -8.31 12.31
N GLU A 24 -27.18 -9.10 13.11
CA GLU A 24 -27.05 -10.56 13.10
C GLU A 24 -27.27 -11.14 11.69
N GLY A 25 -26.41 -12.07 11.27
CA GLY A 25 -26.45 -12.69 9.93
C GLY A 25 -26.07 -11.76 8.77
N GLN A 26 -25.68 -10.51 9.03
CA GLN A 26 -25.30 -9.54 8.01
C GLN A 26 -23.78 -9.38 7.89
N ARG A 27 -23.36 -8.71 6.81
CA ARG A 27 -21.96 -8.42 6.52
C ARG A 27 -21.66 -6.93 6.54
N GLY A 28 -20.43 -6.59 6.90
CA GLY A 28 -19.89 -5.24 6.75
C GLY A 28 -19.68 -4.87 5.27
N LEU A 29 -19.42 -3.59 5.00
CA LEU A 29 -19.27 -3.08 3.63
C LEU A 29 -18.19 -3.85 2.86
N CYS A 30 -17.10 -4.27 3.49
CA CYS A 30 -16.04 -5.05 2.83
C CYS A 30 -16.45 -6.45 2.36
N ARG A 31 -17.67 -6.91 2.68
CA ARG A 31 -18.27 -8.20 2.30
C ARG A 31 -17.62 -9.46 2.90
N VAL A 32 -16.54 -9.30 3.66
CA VAL A 32 -15.81 -10.43 4.25
C VAL A 32 -15.90 -10.50 5.77
N ARG A 33 -16.60 -9.55 6.40
CA ARG A 33 -16.81 -9.50 7.83
C ARG A 33 -18.26 -9.76 8.13
N GLU A 34 -18.55 -10.88 8.77
CA GLU A 34 -19.91 -11.34 9.04
C GLU A 34 -20.16 -11.40 10.55
N ASN A 35 -21.33 -10.96 10.97
CA ASN A 35 -21.75 -11.09 12.35
C ASN A 35 -22.54 -12.40 12.52
N ARG A 36 -22.08 -13.28 13.42
CA ARG A 36 -22.76 -14.52 13.80
C ARG A 36 -22.83 -14.60 15.32
N ASP A 37 -24.04 -14.72 15.85
CA ASP A 37 -24.32 -14.79 17.28
C ASP A 37 -23.68 -13.65 18.08
N GLY A 38 -23.78 -12.41 17.56
CA GLY A 38 -23.17 -11.24 18.18
C GLY A 38 -21.63 -11.23 18.18
N ARG A 39 -20.98 -12.00 17.31
CA ARG A 39 -19.51 -12.06 17.16
C ARG A 39 -19.11 -11.81 15.70
N LEU A 40 -18.06 -11.01 15.50
CA LEU A 40 -17.54 -10.72 14.16
C LEU A 40 -16.57 -11.81 13.70
N TYR A 41 -16.86 -12.42 12.55
CA TYR A 41 -16.03 -13.42 11.88
C TYR A 41 -15.44 -12.87 10.58
N SER A 42 -14.22 -13.32 10.27
CA SER A 42 -13.64 -13.17 8.94
C SER A 42 -14.05 -14.36 8.08
N LEU A 43 -14.62 -14.09 6.91
CA LEU A 43 -14.98 -15.10 5.92
C LEU A 43 -13.80 -15.46 5.00
N VAL A 44 -12.65 -14.79 5.16
CA VAL A 44 -11.48 -14.95 4.27
C VAL A 44 -10.21 -15.30 5.02
N TYR A 45 -10.31 -15.73 6.29
CA TYR A 45 -9.15 -16.18 7.04
C TYR A 45 -8.53 -17.41 6.35
N GLY A 46 -7.27 -17.29 5.91
CA GLY A 46 -6.58 -18.35 5.17
C GLY A 46 -7.11 -18.62 3.75
N LEU A 47 -8.03 -17.82 3.23
CA LEU A 47 -8.57 -17.99 1.87
C LEU A 47 -7.96 -16.96 0.92
N LEU A 48 -6.81 -17.33 0.34
CA LEU A 48 -6.05 -16.45 -0.55
C LEU A 48 -6.61 -16.50 -1.97
N ALA A 49 -7.06 -15.35 -2.46
CA ALA A 49 -7.52 -15.14 -3.83
C ALA A 49 -6.36 -14.90 -4.80
N ALA A 50 -5.25 -14.36 -4.28
CA ALA A 50 -4.01 -14.20 -5.03
C ALA A 50 -2.80 -14.48 -4.14
N THR A 51 -1.82 -15.17 -4.73
CA THR A 51 -0.48 -15.38 -4.19
C THR A 51 0.49 -15.13 -5.34
N MET A 52 1.33 -14.10 -5.24
CA MET A 52 2.22 -13.69 -6.34
C MET A 52 3.64 -13.48 -5.82
N LEU A 53 4.60 -14.15 -6.45
CA LEU A 53 6.02 -13.84 -6.28
C LEU A 53 6.41 -12.81 -7.34
N ALA A 54 6.97 -11.68 -6.93
CA ALA A 54 7.40 -10.62 -7.84
C ALA A 54 8.58 -9.83 -7.26
N PRO A 55 9.27 -9.00 -8.05
CA PRO A 55 10.19 -8.00 -7.51
C PRO A 55 9.47 -7.06 -6.55
N ILE A 56 10.15 -6.66 -5.47
CA ILE A 56 9.61 -5.75 -4.45
C ILE A 56 9.17 -4.39 -5.03
N GLU A 57 9.82 -3.96 -6.12
CA GLU A 57 9.47 -2.75 -6.87
C GLU A 57 8.03 -2.78 -7.41
N LYS A 58 7.51 -3.97 -7.74
CA LYS A 58 6.14 -4.12 -8.23
C LYS A 58 5.11 -3.89 -7.12
N ASP A 59 5.47 -4.14 -5.86
CA ASP A 59 4.63 -3.86 -4.69
C ASP A 59 4.82 -2.42 -4.17
N GLY A 60 5.42 -1.54 -4.98
CA GLY A 60 5.52 -0.10 -4.69
C GLY A 60 6.60 0.29 -3.69
N MET A 61 7.55 -0.61 -3.39
CA MET A 61 8.63 -0.40 -2.43
C MET A 61 9.98 -0.32 -3.17
N GLN A 62 10.66 0.82 -3.10
CA GLN A 62 11.88 1.12 -3.84
C GLN A 62 13.11 1.38 -2.97
N HIS A 63 12.93 1.71 -1.69
CA HIS A 63 14.01 1.98 -0.75
C HIS A 63 13.99 0.98 0.41
N ALA A 64 13.47 -0.23 0.18
CA ALA A 64 13.68 -1.35 1.09
C ALA A 64 13.99 -2.63 0.32
N LEU A 65 15.21 -3.15 0.53
CA LEU A 65 15.74 -4.35 -0.12
C LEU A 65 15.53 -4.38 -1.66
N PRO A 66 15.95 -3.34 -2.41
CA PRO A 66 15.63 -3.25 -3.85
C PRO A 66 16.21 -4.41 -4.65
N GLY A 67 15.45 -4.90 -5.63
CA GLY A 67 15.81 -6.03 -6.49
C GLY A 67 15.59 -7.41 -5.86
N THR A 68 15.11 -7.47 -4.61
CA THR A 68 14.71 -8.73 -3.98
C THR A 68 13.29 -9.13 -4.35
N ASN A 69 12.94 -10.39 -4.10
CA ASN A 69 11.58 -10.89 -4.31
C ASN A 69 10.70 -10.70 -3.07
N VAL A 70 9.45 -10.35 -3.33
CA VAL A 70 8.37 -10.28 -2.34
C VAL A 70 7.29 -11.31 -2.67
N LEU A 71 6.75 -11.96 -1.64
CA LEU A 71 5.54 -12.78 -1.73
C LEU A 71 4.32 -11.94 -1.38
N ALA A 72 3.54 -11.56 -2.37
CA ALA A 72 2.28 -10.87 -2.24
C ALA A 72 1.12 -11.84 -1.97
N ILE A 73 0.32 -11.55 -0.94
CA ILE A 73 -0.90 -12.28 -0.61
C ILE A 73 -2.10 -11.34 -0.55
N ALA A 74 -3.25 -11.84 -1.03
CA ALA A 74 -4.49 -11.09 -1.04
C ALA A 74 -5.72 -11.99 -0.92
N THR A 75 -6.83 -11.41 -0.47
CA THR A 75 -8.12 -12.10 -0.28
C THR A 75 -9.21 -11.42 -1.10
N ALA A 76 -10.44 -11.94 -1.01
CA ALA A 76 -11.60 -11.24 -1.56
C ALA A 76 -11.95 -9.97 -0.75
N GLY A 77 -12.68 -9.05 -1.36
CA GLY A 77 -13.23 -7.87 -0.70
C GLY A 77 -12.20 -6.76 -0.44
N CYS A 78 -12.72 -5.57 -0.13
CA CYS A 78 -11.95 -4.36 0.17
C CYS A 78 -12.84 -3.35 0.91
N ASN A 79 -12.26 -2.49 1.74
CA ASN A 79 -13.00 -1.42 2.44
C ASN A 79 -13.17 -0.14 1.59
N PHE A 80 -12.50 -0.02 0.44
CA PHE A 80 -12.68 1.06 -0.54
C PHE A 80 -13.51 0.61 -1.75
N ARG A 81 -13.98 1.59 -2.54
CA ARG A 81 -14.77 1.43 -3.77
C ARG A 81 -14.18 2.19 -4.95
N CYS A 82 -12.85 2.10 -5.10
CA CYS A 82 -12.09 2.73 -6.17
C CYS A 82 -12.65 2.42 -7.56
N ARG A 83 -13.07 3.46 -8.29
CA ARG A 83 -13.59 3.37 -9.67
C ARG A 83 -12.52 2.93 -10.68
N GLN A 84 -11.26 3.07 -10.32
CA GLN A 84 -10.07 2.70 -11.12
C GLN A 84 -9.42 1.37 -10.70
N CYS A 85 -10.02 0.60 -9.79
CA CYS A 85 -9.35 -0.56 -9.19
C CYS A 85 -8.94 -1.59 -10.25
N HIS A 86 -7.63 -1.84 -10.42
CA HIS A 86 -7.12 -2.86 -11.36
C HIS A 86 -7.46 -4.30 -10.93
N ASN A 87 -7.67 -4.50 -9.64
CA ASN A 87 -8.00 -5.80 -9.06
C ASN A 87 -9.50 -5.95 -8.75
N TRP A 88 -10.37 -5.18 -9.43
CA TRP A 88 -11.78 -5.08 -9.10
C TRP A 88 -12.51 -6.45 -9.07
N HIS A 89 -12.04 -7.41 -9.87
CA HIS A 89 -12.56 -8.76 -9.97
C HIS A 89 -12.42 -9.58 -8.68
N ILE A 90 -11.52 -9.21 -7.76
CA ILE A 90 -11.42 -9.82 -6.41
C ILE A 90 -11.75 -8.82 -5.29
N THR A 91 -11.45 -7.53 -5.45
CA THR A 91 -11.63 -6.54 -4.38
C THR A 91 -13.06 -6.03 -4.26
N GLN A 92 -13.82 -6.04 -5.36
CA GLN A 92 -15.20 -5.54 -5.43
C GLN A 92 -16.22 -6.68 -5.44
N ARG A 93 -15.85 -7.83 -4.89
CA ARG A 93 -16.61 -9.10 -4.87
C ARG A 93 -16.68 -9.70 -3.47
N GLY A 94 -17.70 -10.53 -3.22
CA GLY A 94 -17.79 -11.32 -2.00
C GLY A 94 -16.87 -12.56 -2.07
N PRO A 95 -16.56 -13.20 -0.94
CA PRO A 95 -15.73 -14.40 -0.93
C PRO A 95 -16.32 -15.55 -1.76
N GLU A 96 -17.65 -15.64 -1.86
CA GLU A 96 -18.37 -16.61 -2.69
C GLU A 96 -18.17 -16.43 -4.20
N ASP A 97 -17.86 -15.21 -4.65
CA ASP A 97 -17.69 -14.87 -6.07
C ASP A 97 -16.23 -14.99 -6.54
N VAL A 98 -15.31 -15.26 -5.61
CA VAL A 98 -13.86 -15.23 -5.86
C VAL A 98 -13.27 -16.61 -5.65
N ARG A 99 -12.53 -17.10 -6.65
CA ARG A 99 -11.76 -18.32 -6.50
C ARG A 99 -10.61 -18.08 -5.52
N ALA A 100 -10.65 -18.74 -4.39
CA ALA A 100 -9.59 -18.70 -3.38
C ALA A 100 -9.06 -20.11 -3.07
N ARG A 101 -7.83 -20.17 -2.56
CA ARG A 101 -7.20 -21.39 -2.05
C ARG A 101 -6.95 -21.26 -0.56
N ALA A 102 -7.15 -22.35 0.17
CA ALA A 102 -6.85 -22.41 1.58
C ALA A 102 -5.34 -22.48 1.82
N PHE A 103 -4.86 -21.68 2.77
CA PHE A 103 -3.51 -21.67 3.30
C PHE A 103 -3.56 -21.44 4.80
N THR A 104 -2.73 -22.15 5.54
CA THR A 104 -2.35 -21.81 6.91
C THR A 104 -1.28 -20.71 6.89
N PRO A 105 -1.12 -19.95 8.00
CA PRO A 105 -0.04 -18.98 8.11
C PRO A 105 1.35 -19.59 7.87
N GLN A 106 1.60 -20.81 8.40
CA GLN A 106 2.86 -21.52 8.21
C GLN A 106 3.12 -21.87 6.74
N GLU A 107 2.11 -22.34 5.99
CA GLU A 107 2.27 -22.66 4.57
C GLU A 107 2.66 -21.44 3.74
N VAL A 108 2.20 -20.23 4.10
CA VAL A 108 2.61 -18.98 3.45
C VAL A 108 4.09 -18.69 3.72
N VAL A 109 4.53 -18.83 4.97
CA VAL A 109 5.94 -18.64 5.37
C VAL A 109 6.85 -19.66 4.69
N ASP A 110 6.48 -20.93 4.72
CA ASP A 110 7.24 -22.00 4.05
C ASP A 110 7.33 -21.76 2.54
N PHE A 111 6.25 -21.28 1.92
CA PHE A 111 6.27 -20.92 0.51
C PHE A 111 7.22 -19.76 0.23
N ALA A 112 7.20 -18.70 1.05
CA ALA A 112 8.11 -17.56 0.92
C ALA A 112 9.59 -17.99 1.01
N LEU A 113 9.92 -18.83 1.99
CA LEU A 113 11.27 -19.37 2.18
C LEU A 113 11.71 -20.23 0.99
N ARG A 114 10.87 -21.17 0.54
CA ARG A 114 11.16 -22.02 -0.63
C ARG A 114 11.34 -21.19 -1.90
N ALA A 115 10.54 -20.14 -2.08
CA ALA A 115 10.61 -19.22 -3.19
C ALA A 115 11.75 -18.19 -3.09
N ARG A 116 12.52 -18.22 -2.00
CA ARG A 116 13.60 -17.26 -1.68
C ARG A 116 13.10 -15.80 -1.72
N ALA A 117 11.86 -15.58 -1.30
CA ALA A 117 11.38 -14.22 -1.03
C ALA A 117 12.09 -13.69 0.22
N ARG A 118 12.43 -12.41 0.22
CA ARG A 118 12.98 -11.72 1.40
C ARG A 118 11.88 -11.06 2.25
N THR A 119 10.74 -10.81 1.63
CA THR A 119 9.60 -10.10 2.21
C THR A 119 8.30 -10.82 1.90
N ILE A 120 7.35 -10.81 2.83
CA ILE A 120 5.94 -11.13 2.58
C ILE A 120 5.13 -9.84 2.69
N THR A 121 4.21 -9.61 1.76
CA THR A 121 3.36 -8.40 1.75
C THR A 121 1.87 -8.74 1.67
N GLY A 122 1.07 -8.10 2.51
CA GLY A 122 -0.38 -7.99 2.29
C GLY A 122 -0.65 -6.84 1.31
N THR A 123 -1.30 -7.11 0.19
CA THR A 123 -1.43 -6.15 -0.94
C THR A 123 -2.64 -6.49 -1.83
N ILE A 124 -2.73 -5.89 -3.04
CA ILE A 124 -3.70 -6.10 -4.13
C ILE A 124 -5.13 -5.66 -3.78
N ASN A 125 -5.65 -6.05 -2.62
CA ASN A 125 -6.88 -5.54 -2.03
C ASN A 125 -6.58 -4.56 -0.88
N GLU A 126 -7.20 -4.71 0.28
CA GLU A 126 -6.84 -3.93 1.46
C GLU A 126 -6.49 -4.88 2.61
N PRO A 127 -5.23 -4.90 3.09
CA PRO A 127 -4.77 -5.80 4.16
C PRO A 127 -5.64 -5.81 5.42
N THR A 128 -6.23 -4.66 5.77
CA THR A 128 -7.14 -4.53 6.90
C THR A 128 -8.31 -5.53 6.85
N VAL A 129 -8.79 -5.92 5.66
CA VAL A 129 -9.97 -6.79 5.55
C VAL A 129 -9.68 -8.24 5.95
N PHE A 130 -8.41 -8.66 5.95
CA PHE A 130 -7.96 -9.99 6.39
C PHE A 130 -6.91 -9.91 7.52
N PHE A 131 -6.99 -8.85 8.32
CA PHE A 131 -6.11 -8.51 9.44
C PHE A 131 -5.60 -9.72 10.23
N GLU A 132 -6.48 -10.59 10.73
CA GLU A 132 -6.10 -11.69 11.62
C GLU A 132 -5.16 -12.67 10.94
N PHE A 133 -5.43 -13.03 9.69
CA PHE A 133 -4.57 -13.95 8.94
C PHE A 133 -3.21 -13.32 8.64
N LEU A 134 -3.19 -12.05 8.24
CA LEU A 134 -1.95 -11.32 8.00
C LEU A 134 -1.11 -11.18 9.28
N TYR A 135 -1.76 -10.91 10.42
CA TYR A 135 -1.09 -10.82 11.72
C TYR A 135 -0.41 -12.14 12.09
N ASP A 136 -1.11 -13.26 11.94
CA ASP A 136 -0.56 -14.58 12.26
C ASP A 136 0.60 -14.96 11.32
N VAL A 137 0.49 -14.63 10.02
CA VAL A 137 1.62 -14.76 9.07
C VAL A 137 2.80 -13.91 9.52
N ALA A 138 2.57 -12.66 9.94
CA ALA A 138 3.63 -11.75 10.34
C ALA A 138 4.37 -12.22 11.60
N VAL A 139 3.68 -12.87 12.54
CA VAL A 139 4.31 -13.48 13.72
C VAL A 139 5.31 -14.57 13.28
N LEU A 140 4.85 -15.53 12.47
CA LEU A 140 5.68 -16.66 12.04
C LEU A 140 6.81 -16.25 11.08
N ALA A 141 6.54 -15.33 10.16
CA ALA A 141 7.52 -14.89 9.16
C ALA A 141 8.76 -14.27 9.83
N ARG A 142 8.53 -13.46 10.87
CA ARG A 142 9.62 -12.78 11.60
C ARG A 142 10.50 -13.75 12.39
N GLU A 143 9.92 -14.81 12.94
CA GLU A 143 10.69 -15.88 13.60
C GLU A 143 11.65 -16.59 12.63
N GLN A 144 11.34 -16.56 11.33
CA GLN A 144 12.15 -17.14 10.26
C GLN A 144 13.03 -16.11 9.53
N GLY A 145 13.13 -14.88 10.05
CA GLY A 145 13.97 -13.82 9.46
C GLY A 145 13.43 -13.18 8.17
N LEU A 146 12.16 -13.43 7.82
CA LEU A 146 11.50 -12.73 6.72
C LEU A 146 11.03 -11.35 7.17
N ARG A 147 11.10 -10.38 6.26
CA ARG A 147 10.50 -9.05 6.46
C ARG A 147 9.01 -9.07 6.16
N MET A 148 8.28 -8.21 6.83
CA MET A 148 6.84 -8.02 6.61
C MET A 148 6.54 -6.63 6.07
N GLN A 149 5.74 -6.59 5.02
CA GLN A 149 5.23 -5.38 4.38
C GLN A 149 3.70 -5.35 4.36
N VAL A 150 3.15 -4.14 4.33
CA VAL A 150 1.77 -3.89 3.89
C VAL A 150 1.75 -2.86 2.78
N HIS A 151 1.07 -3.15 1.68
CA HIS A 151 0.65 -2.15 0.70
C HIS A 151 -0.85 -1.90 0.89
N THR A 152 -1.20 -0.72 1.40
CA THR A 152 -2.53 -0.40 1.91
C THR A 152 -3.08 0.89 1.32
N ASN A 153 -4.41 1.02 1.28
CA ASN A 153 -5.06 2.30 1.03
C ASN A 153 -5.04 3.27 2.23
N GLY A 154 -4.50 2.84 3.37
CA GLY A 154 -4.25 3.67 4.54
C GLY A 154 -5.48 3.94 5.40
N ALA A 155 -6.59 3.22 5.23
CA ALA A 155 -7.84 3.51 5.95
C ALA A 155 -8.16 2.56 7.12
N ILE A 156 -7.13 1.95 7.70
CA ILE A 156 -7.21 1.18 8.94
C ILE A 156 -7.46 2.11 10.15
N ALA A 157 -8.15 1.61 11.18
CA ALA A 157 -8.33 2.38 12.43
C ALA A 157 -7.04 2.36 13.27
N GLU A 158 -6.87 3.33 14.17
CA GLU A 158 -5.61 3.50 14.91
C GLU A 158 -5.21 2.29 15.76
N ALA A 159 -6.12 1.77 16.61
CA ALA A 159 -5.81 0.63 17.48
C ALA A 159 -5.35 -0.62 16.71
N PRO A 160 -6.06 -1.08 15.65
CA PRO A 160 -5.57 -2.18 14.83
C PRO A 160 -4.30 -1.82 14.04
N LEU A 161 -4.14 -0.57 13.56
CA LEU A 161 -2.90 -0.15 12.89
C LEU A 161 -1.68 -0.30 13.79
N ARG A 162 -1.72 0.27 15.00
CA ARG A 162 -0.59 0.16 15.95
C ARG A 162 -0.33 -1.29 16.34
N ALA A 163 -1.37 -2.12 16.47
CA ALA A 163 -1.19 -3.54 16.71
C ALA A 163 -0.48 -4.25 15.54
N LEU A 164 -0.85 -3.92 14.30
CA LEU A 164 -0.24 -4.48 13.09
C LEU A 164 1.22 -4.03 12.94
N LEU A 165 1.51 -2.75 13.16
CA LEU A 165 2.83 -2.16 12.96
C LEU A 165 3.91 -2.77 13.86
N ARG A 166 3.54 -3.28 15.05
CA ARG A 166 4.46 -4.08 15.90
C ARG A 166 5.05 -5.31 15.20
N ARG A 167 4.44 -5.74 14.09
CA ARG A 167 4.83 -6.92 13.31
C ARG A 167 5.19 -6.57 11.86
N MET A 168 5.22 -5.29 11.47
CA MET A 168 5.58 -4.85 10.13
C MET A 168 6.93 -4.13 10.16
N ASP A 169 7.75 -4.36 9.14
CA ASP A 169 9.01 -3.66 8.96
C ASP A 169 8.83 -2.42 8.07
N GLN A 170 7.89 -2.50 7.13
CA GLN A 170 7.69 -1.48 6.10
C GLN A 170 6.24 -1.40 5.60
N ALA A 171 5.86 -0.23 5.06
CA ALA A 171 4.54 0.03 4.53
C ALA A 171 4.61 0.89 3.27
N VAL A 172 3.79 0.54 2.28
CA VAL A 172 3.44 1.40 1.16
C VAL A 172 2.01 1.87 1.36
N VAL A 173 1.78 3.18 1.33
CA VAL A 173 0.44 3.75 1.46
C VAL A 173 0.03 4.45 0.18
N ASP A 174 -1.12 4.07 -0.36
CA ASP A 174 -1.73 4.77 -1.48
C ASP A 174 -2.40 6.08 -1.02
N LEU A 175 -1.68 7.21 -1.10
CA LEU A 175 -2.28 8.53 -0.96
C LEU A 175 -2.85 8.94 -2.32
N LYS A 176 -4.12 8.61 -2.57
CA LYS A 176 -4.76 8.66 -3.90
C LYS A 176 -5.14 10.05 -4.38
N GLY A 177 -4.84 11.10 -3.62
CA GLY A 177 -5.13 12.49 -3.95
C GLY A 177 -5.14 13.37 -2.70
N PHE A 178 -5.43 14.65 -2.85
CA PHE A 178 -5.44 15.60 -1.72
C PHE A 178 -6.72 16.42 -1.62
N CYS A 179 -7.79 15.91 -2.25
CA CYS A 179 -9.13 16.49 -2.21
C CYS A 179 -10.12 15.54 -1.53
N PRO A 180 -10.75 15.92 -0.40
CA PRO A 180 -11.75 15.09 0.29
C PRO A 180 -12.96 14.71 -0.59
N ALA A 181 -13.39 15.60 -1.50
CA ALA A 181 -14.49 15.32 -2.42
C ALA A 181 -14.14 14.17 -3.39
N VAL A 182 -12.94 14.21 -3.99
CA VAL A 182 -12.43 13.15 -4.86
C VAL A 182 -12.35 11.81 -4.12
N TYR A 183 -11.88 11.82 -2.87
CA TYR A 183 -11.81 10.61 -2.04
C TYR A 183 -13.17 9.94 -1.85
N ARG A 184 -14.21 10.74 -1.52
CA ARG A 184 -15.57 10.22 -1.34
C ARG A 184 -16.15 9.72 -2.66
N GLU A 185 -16.04 10.51 -3.72
CA GLU A 185 -16.70 10.24 -4.99
C GLU A 185 -16.08 9.08 -5.78
N TYR A 186 -14.74 9.09 -5.93
CA TYR A 186 -14.03 8.16 -6.80
C TYR A 186 -13.50 6.93 -6.05
N PHE A 187 -13.20 7.07 -4.76
CA PHE A 187 -12.56 5.99 -3.99
C PHE A 187 -13.49 5.37 -2.94
N GLY A 188 -14.58 6.05 -2.57
CA GLY A 188 -15.41 5.64 -1.43
C GLY A 188 -14.64 5.64 -0.11
N GLY A 189 -13.61 6.50 -0.01
CA GLY A 189 -12.67 6.57 1.11
C GLY A 189 -12.73 7.91 1.85
N CYS A 190 -11.80 8.09 2.79
CA CYS A 190 -11.68 9.28 3.62
C CYS A 190 -10.21 9.72 3.69
N LEU A 191 -9.90 10.89 3.13
CA LEU A 191 -8.53 11.45 3.09
C LEU A 191 -7.93 11.55 4.51
N ASP A 192 -8.66 12.14 5.45
CA ASP A 192 -8.19 12.33 6.83
C ASP A 192 -7.79 11.02 7.53
N SER A 193 -8.46 9.92 7.18
CA SER A 193 -8.10 8.59 7.70
C SER A 193 -6.74 8.13 7.16
N VAL A 194 -6.46 8.39 5.88
CA VAL A 194 -5.17 8.08 5.26
C VAL A 194 -4.06 8.96 5.83
N LEU A 195 -4.31 10.27 5.99
CA LEU A 195 -3.34 11.19 6.56
C LEU A 195 -2.96 10.81 8.01
N ARG A 196 -3.94 10.44 8.85
CA ARG A 196 -3.66 9.91 10.20
C ARG A 196 -2.82 8.64 10.16
N THR A 197 -3.15 7.70 9.28
CA THR A 197 -2.39 6.45 9.13
C THR A 197 -0.93 6.71 8.75
N LEU A 198 -0.68 7.63 7.81
CA LEU A 198 0.68 8.02 7.42
C LEU A 198 1.49 8.54 8.62
N THR A 199 0.90 9.42 9.43
CA THR A 199 1.55 9.94 10.64
C THR A 199 1.81 8.83 11.66
N ILE A 200 0.84 7.95 11.92
CA ILE A 200 1.00 6.84 12.87
C ILE A 200 2.10 5.86 12.42
N ILE A 201 2.18 5.53 11.13
CA ILE A 201 3.25 4.67 10.60
C ILE A 201 4.62 5.31 10.86
N ARG A 202 4.74 6.62 10.64
CA ARG A 202 5.98 7.37 10.88
C ARG A 202 6.36 7.40 12.36
N GLU A 203 5.38 7.57 13.26
CA GLU A 203 5.56 7.55 14.71
C GLU A 203 6.04 6.18 15.23
N GLU A 204 5.48 5.09 14.71
CA GLU A 204 5.83 3.72 15.11
C GLU A 204 7.16 3.24 14.50
N GLY A 205 7.75 4.00 13.56
CA GLY A 205 9.10 3.77 13.03
C GLY A 205 9.20 2.70 11.94
N ALA A 206 8.08 2.22 11.39
CA ALA A 206 8.11 1.39 10.19
C ALA A 206 8.57 2.21 8.97
N TRP A 207 9.33 1.59 8.06
CA TRP A 207 9.73 2.27 6.82
C TRP A 207 8.50 2.59 5.97
N LEU A 208 8.39 3.83 5.48
CA LEU A 208 7.19 4.32 4.80
C LEU A 208 7.54 4.86 3.42
N GLU A 209 6.79 4.39 2.42
CA GLU A 209 6.76 4.95 1.07
C GLU A 209 5.32 5.27 0.65
N ILE A 210 5.16 6.27 -0.20
CA ILE A 210 3.84 6.73 -0.64
C ILE A 210 3.71 6.51 -2.14
N THR A 211 2.61 5.90 -2.56
CA THR A 211 2.24 5.79 -3.98
C THR A 211 1.05 6.68 -4.30
N ASN A 212 1.11 7.38 -5.42
CA ASN A 212 0.01 8.16 -5.98
C ASN A 212 -0.19 7.78 -7.46
N LEU A 213 -1.29 7.09 -7.77
CA LEU A 213 -1.71 6.83 -9.14
C LEU A 213 -2.40 8.08 -9.69
N ILE A 214 -1.76 8.76 -10.65
CA ILE A 214 -2.34 9.97 -11.26
C ILE A 214 -3.36 9.56 -12.31
N ILE A 215 -4.59 10.01 -12.18
CA ILE A 215 -5.74 9.72 -13.04
C ILE A 215 -6.17 11.05 -13.66
N PRO A 216 -6.20 11.15 -15.01
CA PRO A 216 -6.62 12.35 -15.69
C PRO A 216 -7.98 12.85 -15.22
N THR A 217 -8.13 14.16 -15.07
CA THR A 217 -9.36 14.87 -14.63
C THR A 217 -9.88 14.52 -13.23
N VAL A 218 -9.17 13.69 -12.46
CA VAL A 218 -9.62 13.21 -11.14
C VAL A 218 -8.71 13.70 -10.04
N ASN A 219 -7.39 13.50 -10.17
CA ASN A 219 -6.42 13.88 -9.14
C ASN A 219 -5.11 14.45 -9.73
N ASP A 220 -5.13 14.89 -10.99
CA ASP A 220 -4.00 15.42 -11.76
C ASP A 220 -3.86 16.95 -11.66
N CYS A 221 -4.55 17.60 -10.72
CA CYS A 221 -4.40 19.03 -10.46
C CYS A 221 -3.08 19.32 -9.74
N MET A 222 -2.18 20.08 -10.37
CA MET A 222 -0.85 20.36 -9.83
C MET A 222 -0.86 21.12 -8.51
N ASP A 223 -1.85 21.98 -8.26
CA ASP A 223 -1.98 22.66 -6.97
C ASP A 223 -2.31 21.68 -5.84
N GLN A 224 -3.12 20.65 -6.13
CA GLN A 224 -3.41 19.58 -5.17
C GLN A 224 -2.18 18.68 -4.95
N ILE A 225 -1.40 18.42 -6.00
CA ILE A 225 -0.15 17.65 -5.90
C ILE A 225 0.90 18.43 -5.10
N ARG A 226 0.99 19.75 -5.27
CA ARG A 226 1.84 20.63 -4.47
C ARG A 226 1.44 20.58 -3.00
N ALA A 227 0.15 20.80 -2.69
CA ALA A 227 -0.36 20.74 -1.33
C ALA A 227 -0.11 19.37 -0.67
N MET A 228 -0.29 18.27 -1.42
CA MET A 228 0.04 16.92 -0.96
C MET A 228 1.53 16.78 -0.62
N SER A 229 2.41 17.27 -1.49
CA SER A 229 3.86 17.16 -1.33
C SER A 229 4.38 18.02 -0.18
N GLU A 230 3.85 19.24 -0.02
CA GLU A 230 4.15 20.11 1.12
C GLU A 230 3.70 19.48 2.43
N TRP A 231 2.50 18.89 2.46
CA TRP A 231 2.01 18.17 3.64
C TRP A 231 2.91 16.98 4.00
N ILE A 232 3.32 16.16 3.03
CA ILE A 232 4.25 15.04 3.24
C ILE A 232 5.56 15.56 3.84
N ARG A 233 6.17 16.59 3.24
CA ARG A 233 7.41 17.19 3.73
C ARG A 233 7.28 17.66 5.18
N GLU A 234 6.19 18.36 5.50
CA GLU A 234 5.97 18.98 6.81
C GLU A 234 5.65 17.97 7.92
N HIS A 235 4.88 16.92 7.61
CA HIS A 235 4.36 16.00 8.62
C HIS A 235 5.14 14.68 8.72
N LEU A 236 5.78 14.26 7.63
CA LEU A 236 6.49 12.97 7.55
C LEU A 236 8.00 13.13 7.33
N GLY A 237 8.39 14.27 6.74
CA GLY A 237 9.76 14.63 6.39
C GLY A 237 10.02 14.58 4.88
N PRO A 238 11.05 15.29 4.39
CA PRO A 238 11.38 15.36 2.96
C PRO A 238 11.84 14.01 2.39
N ASP A 239 12.27 13.10 3.26
CA ASP A 239 12.92 11.85 2.89
C ASP A 239 11.97 10.66 2.70
N VAL A 240 10.67 10.84 2.96
CA VAL A 240 9.65 9.81 2.65
C VAL A 240 9.45 9.78 1.13
N PRO A 241 9.80 8.67 0.44
CA PRO A 241 9.67 8.60 -1.00
C PRO A 241 8.23 8.74 -1.49
N LEU A 242 8.06 9.47 -2.59
CA LEU A 242 6.78 9.64 -3.28
C LEU A 242 6.86 9.07 -4.72
N HIS A 243 6.02 8.08 -4.99
CA HIS A 243 5.98 7.38 -6.26
C HIS A 243 4.72 7.73 -7.04
N PHE A 244 4.86 8.58 -8.05
CA PHE A 244 3.79 8.79 -9.02
C PHE A 244 3.72 7.61 -9.97
N THR A 245 2.53 7.10 -10.24
CA THR A 245 2.34 5.98 -11.17
C THR A 245 1.35 6.35 -12.25
N ARG A 246 1.58 5.83 -13.46
CA ARG A 246 0.72 6.04 -14.61
C ARG A 246 -0.57 5.23 -14.49
N PHE A 247 -1.71 5.90 -14.66
CA PHE A 247 -3.00 5.25 -14.81
C PHE A 247 -3.16 4.70 -16.23
N HIS A 248 -3.79 3.54 -16.30
CA HIS A 248 -4.30 2.93 -17.51
C HIS A 248 -5.82 2.70 -17.36
N PRO A 249 -6.62 2.96 -18.41
CA PRO A 249 -8.09 2.87 -18.33
C PRO A 249 -8.55 1.49 -17.88
N GLU A 250 -9.31 1.43 -16.80
CA GLU A 250 -9.70 0.18 -16.16
C GLU A 250 -10.98 0.34 -15.33
N TYR A 251 -11.68 -0.78 -15.11
CA TYR A 251 -12.91 -0.89 -14.33
C TYR A 251 -14.01 0.10 -14.75
N ARG A 252 -14.27 1.15 -13.96
CA ARG A 252 -15.33 2.14 -14.24
C ARG A 252 -14.82 3.42 -14.91
N LEU A 253 -13.50 3.55 -15.07
CA LEU A 253 -12.86 4.72 -15.67
C LEU A 253 -12.28 4.42 -17.06
N THR A 254 -12.90 3.50 -17.81
CA THR A 254 -12.46 3.10 -19.16
C THR A 254 -12.63 4.20 -20.22
N HIS A 255 -13.42 5.23 -19.92
CA HIS A 255 -13.65 6.39 -20.79
C HIS A 255 -12.56 7.46 -20.71
N LEU A 256 -11.69 7.40 -19.70
CA LEU A 256 -10.55 8.31 -19.55
C LEU A 256 -9.34 7.77 -20.32
N PRO A 257 -8.41 8.62 -20.79
CA PRO A 257 -7.16 8.15 -21.37
C PRO A 257 -6.20 7.65 -20.29
N ALA A 258 -5.15 6.92 -20.71
CA ALA A 258 -3.99 6.72 -19.85
C ALA A 258 -3.35 8.07 -19.52
N THR A 259 -2.76 8.23 -18.34
CA THR A 259 -2.13 9.50 -17.94
C THR A 259 -1.06 9.89 -18.95
N PRO A 260 -1.06 11.12 -19.48
CA PRO A 260 0.04 11.60 -20.30
C PRO A 260 1.35 11.56 -19.51
N ILE A 261 2.46 11.22 -20.17
CA ILE A 261 3.78 11.19 -19.53
C ILE A 261 4.16 12.60 -19.04
N ALA A 262 3.84 13.64 -19.84
CA ALA A 262 4.08 15.04 -19.46
C ALA A 262 3.41 15.42 -18.12
N THR A 263 2.19 14.94 -17.84
CA THR A 263 1.51 15.18 -16.56
C THR A 263 2.27 14.53 -15.39
N LEU A 264 2.85 13.34 -15.59
CA LEU A 264 3.67 12.68 -14.56
C LEU A 264 5.00 13.42 -14.35
N GLU A 265 5.62 13.92 -15.42
CA GLU A 265 6.85 14.71 -15.34
C GLU A 265 6.62 16.04 -14.61
N GLU A 266 5.50 16.70 -14.85
CA GLU A 266 5.08 17.92 -14.15
C GLU A 266 4.83 17.65 -12.67
N ALA A 267 4.08 16.59 -12.34
CA ALA A 267 3.86 16.16 -10.95
C ALA A 267 5.18 15.85 -10.23
N HIS A 268 6.11 15.17 -10.91
CA HIS A 268 7.44 14.91 -10.39
C HIS A 268 8.20 16.22 -10.10
N ALA A 269 8.20 17.17 -11.03
CA ALA A 269 8.84 18.47 -10.85
C ALA A 269 8.23 19.24 -9.66
N VAL A 270 6.90 19.33 -9.58
CA VAL A 270 6.18 19.99 -8.48
C VAL A 270 6.52 19.37 -7.13
N ALA A 271 6.58 18.05 -7.01
CA ALA A 271 6.94 17.39 -5.75
C ALA A 271 8.41 17.63 -5.35
N ARG A 272 9.33 17.69 -6.33
CA ARG A 272 10.75 18.02 -6.09
C ARG A 272 10.92 19.48 -5.67
N GLU A 273 10.21 20.41 -6.30
CA GLU A 273 10.18 21.83 -5.93
C GLU A 273 9.58 22.04 -4.53
N ALA A 274 8.56 21.25 -4.19
CA ALA A 274 8.01 21.16 -2.84
C ALA A 274 8.96 20.49 -1.83
N GLY A 275 10.18 20.10 -2.22
CA GLY A 275 11.23 19.65 -1.31
C GLY A 275 11.22 18.17 -0.94
N ILE A 276 10.47 17.32 -1.65
CA ILE A 276 10.55 15.86 -1.46
C ILE A 276 11.84 15.34 -2.08
N SER A 277 12.71 14.70 -1.29
CA SER A 277 14.04 14.21 -1.69
C SER A 277 13.99 13.15 -2.80
N PHE A 278 13.03 12.23 -2.71
CA PHE A 278 12.94 11.06 -3.58
C PHE A 278 11.57 10.99 -4.23
N VAL A 279 11.52 11.33 -5.52
CA VAL A 279 10.31 11.26 -6.32
C VAL A 279 10.57 10.39 -7.53
N THR A 280 9.67 9.44 -7.81
CA THR A 280 9.80 8.57 -8.99
C THR A 280 8.53 8.52 -9.83
N ILE A 281 8.68 8.15 -11.10
CA ILE A 281 7.60 7.84 -12.02
C ILE A 281 7.62 6.33 -12.33
N GLY A 282 6.56 5.63 -11.92
CA GLY A 282 6.33 4.22 -12.18
C GLY A 282 5.31 3.97 -13.30
N ASN A 283 5.18 2.70 -13.72
CA ASN A 283 4.32 2.27 -14.84
C ASN A 283 4.61 2.98 -16.19
N VAL A 284 5.84 3.46 -16.37
CA VAL A 284 6.36 3.97 -17.64
C VAL A 284 7.67 3.25 -17.94
N PRO A 285 7.64 2.05 -18.56
CA PRO A 285 8.84 1.27 -18.84
C PRO A 285 9.89 2.11 -19.58
N GLY A 286 11.14 2.07 -19.09
CA GLY A 286 12.27 2.81 -19.67
C GLY A 286 12.37 4.30 -19.27
N HIS A 287 11.41 4.83 -18.52
CA HIS A 287 11.45 6.24 -18.11
C HIS A 287 12.59 6.51 -17.10
N ARG A 288 13.34 7.59 -17.30
CA ARG A 288 14.52 7.90 -16.45
C ARG A 288 14.16 8.05 -14.96
N TYR A 289 13.01 8.66 -14.65
CA TYR A 289 12.54 8.88 -13.27
C TYR A 289 11.94 7.63 -12.62
N ASN A 290 12.02 6.45 -13.25
CA ASN A 290 11.77 5.17 -12.56
C ASN A 290 12.95 4.77 -11.65
N SER A 291 14.10 5.41 -11.81
CA SER A 291 15.33 5.19 -11.03
C SER A 291 15.44 6.15 -9.84
N THR A 292 16.21 5.77 -8.81
CA THR A 292 16.53 6.64 -7.66
C THR A 292 17.79 7.46 -7.97
N PHE A 293 17.75 8.76 -7.67
CA PHE A 293 18.86 9.69 -7.85
C PHE A 293 19.28 10.31 -6.52
N CYS A 294 20.56 10.67 -6.39
CA CYS A 294 21.10 11.34 -5.23
C CYS A 294 20.57 12.79 -5.15
N PRO A 295 19.90 13.21 -4.07
CA PRO A 295 19.32 14.55 -3.98
C PRO A 295 20.35 15.68 -4.11
N GLY A 296 21.56 15.48 -3.55
CA GLY A 296 22.62 16.50 -3.58
C GLY A 296 23.39 16.63 -4.90
N THR A 297 23.52 15.57 -5.69
CA THR A 297 24.37 15.57 -6.92
C THR A 297 23.60 15.29 -8.20
N GLY A 298 22.39 14.74 -8.12
CA GLY A 298 21.63 14.27 -9.28
C GLY A 298 22.16 12.97 -9.89
N GLU A 299 23.23 12.38 -9.35
CA GLU A 299 23.80 11.12 -9.84
C GLU A 299 22.84 9.94 -9.59
N ARG A 300 22.79 9.00 -10.54
CA ARG A 300 21.90 7.83 -10.42
C ARG A 300 22.44 6.84 -9.40
N LEU A 301 21.68 6.62 -8.33
CA LEU A 301 22.00 5.68 -7.25
C LEU A 301 21.51 4.27 -7.58
N ILE A 302 20.24 4.14 -7.95
CA ILE A 302 19.62 2.86 -8.26
C ILE A 302 19.02 2.95 -9.64
N HIS A 303 19.53 2.13 -10.56
CA HIS A 303 18.99 2.09 -11.90
C HIS A 303 17.93 1.01 -12.00
N ARG A 304 16.73 1.43 -12.40
CA ARG A 304 15.60 0.54 -12.68
C ARG A 304 15.16 0.64 -14.13
N VAL A 305 14.73 -0.50 -14.66
CA VAL A 305 13.93 -0.59 -15.88
C VAL A 305 12.64 -1.28 -15.49
N HIS A 306 11.58 -0.48 -15.37
CA HIS A 306 10.27 -0.92 -14.87
C HIS A 306 10.35 -1.44 -13.43
N PHE A 307 10.23 -2.75 -13.21
CA PHE A 307 10.36 -3.36 -11.88
C PHE A 307 11.70 -4.06 -11.66
N THR A 308 12.61 -4.03 -12.64
CA THR A 308 13.91 -4.70 -12.53
C THR A 308 14.98 -3.71 -12.09
N VAL A 309 15.69 -4.02 -11.01
CA VAL A 309 16.91 -3.31 -10.61
C VAL A 309 18.08 -3.80 -11.45
N VAL A 310 18.66 -2.91 -12.24
CA VAL A 310 19.85 -3.19 -13.06
C VAL A 310 21.12 -3.07 -12.22
N TYR A 311 21.19 -2.06 -11.35
CA TYR A 311 22.24 -1.92 -10.35
C TYR A 311 21.76 -1.06 -9.18
N ASN A 312 22.37 -1.28 -8.02
CA ASN A 312 22.22 -0.46 -6.82
C ASN A 312 23.62 -0.02 -6.36
N LYS A 313 23.87 1.29 -6.29
CA LYS A 313 25.15 1.89 -5.85
C LYS A 313 25.12 2.38 -4.41
N VAL A 314 24.01 2.23 -3.69
CA VAL A 314 23.93 2.59 -2.27
C VAL A 314 24.84 1.67 -1.48
N VAL A 315 25.73 2.24 -0.66
CA VAL A 315 26.66 1.49 0.20
C VAL A 315 26.42 1.92 1.64
N ASP A 316 26.16 0.97 2.53
CA ASP A 316 25.85 1.19 3.95
C ASP A 316 24.77 2.29 4.16
N GLY A 317 23.75 2.30 3.30
CA GLY A 317 22.67 3.30 3.33
C GLY A 317 23.11 4.71 2.96
N ARG A 318 24.20 4.89 2.19
CA ARG A 318 24.72 6.20 1.79
C ARG A 318 25.03 6.28 0.29
N SER A 319 24.97 7.50 -0.23
CA SER A 319 25.39 7.81 -1.60
C SER A 319 26.92 7.79 -1.70
N PRO A 320 27.52 7.02 -2.61
CA PRO A 320 28.98 7.05 -2.83
C PRO A 320 29.45 8.36 -3.48
N PHE A 321 28.53 9.17 -4.01
CA PHE A 321 28.85 10.41 -4.72
C PHE A 321 28.88 11.63 -3.80
N SER A 322 28.02 11.66 -2.78
CA SER A 322 27.89 12.81 -1.86
C SER A 322 28.16 12.47 -0.40
N GLY A 323 28.18 11.18 -0.05
CA GLY A 323 28.17 10.72 1.35
C GLY A 323 26.86 10.99 2.08
N GLN A 324 25.84 11.56 1.44
CA GLN A 324 24.56 11.79 2.11
C GLN A 324 23.87 10.45 2.40
N PRO A 325 23.16 10.33 3.55
CA PRO A 325 22.28 9.19 3.80
C PRO A 325 21.26 9.03 2.67
N VAL A 326 20.96 7.78 2.31
CA VAL A 326 19.85 7.40 1.46
C VAL A 326 18.87 6.65 2.36
N PRO A 327 17.82 7.31 2.85
CA PRO A 327 16.86 6.71 3.77
C PRO A 327 16.20 5.47 3.15
N GLY A 328 16.12 4.40 3.94
CA GLY A 328 15.61 3.11 3.50
C GLY A 328 16.05 1.94 4.38
N ILE A 329 15.66 0.74 3.99
CA ILE A 329 16.15 -0.53 4.54
C ILE A 329 17.12 -1.15 3.53
N TRP A 330 18.39 -1.25 3.92
CA TRP A 330 19.49 -1.73 3.08
C TRP A 330 20.08 -3.01 3.68
N ASP A 331 20.68 -3.84 2.82
CA ASP A 331 21.56 -4.93 3.26
C ASP A 331 22.92 -4.38 3.73
#